data_AF-A0A0V1EKD0-F1
#
_entry.id   AF-A0A0V1EKD0-F1
#
_cell.length_a   1.000
_cell.length_b   1.000
_cell.length_c   1.000
_cell.angle_alpha   90.00
_cell.angle_beta   90.00
_cell.angle_gamma   90.00
#
_symmetry.space_group_name_H-M   'P 1'
#
loop_
_entity.id
_entity.type
_entity.pdbx_description
1 polymer ?
#
loop_
_entity_poly.entity_id
_entity_poly.type
_entity_poly.pdbx_seq_one_letter_code
_entity_poly.pdbx_strand_id
1 'polypeptide(L)'
;MKTENLRKKQAGYKIRLLKWMQEIRQLCTDNASRSMVRNALKELEKQFDKVQLLQEELEEGLSLDDLEKEIDEFRTLEQEILEIRSIAEDFIEEMTDGKKAEIVKNGSDVNVSVRLPRHELP
;
A
#
# COMPACT_ATOMS: atom_id res chain seq x y z
N MET A 1 -24.21 15.17 22.88
CA MET A 1 -24.38 15.60 21.46
C MET A 1 -23.04 15.66 20.70
N LYS A 2 -21.95 16.22 21.26
CA LYS A 2 -20.62 16.25 20.62
C LYS A 2 -20.02 14.85 20.41
N THR A 3 -19.97 14.03 21.45
CA THR A 3 -19.45 12.65 21.41
C THR A 3 -20.21 11.72 20.47
N GLU A 4 -21.54 11.82 20.41
CA GLU A 4 -22.35 11.02 19.47
C GLU A 4 -22.07 11.38 18.01
N ASN A 5 -21.87 12.67 17.70
CA ASN A 5 -21.49 13.10 16.35
C ASN A 5 -20.10 12.60 15.97
N LEU A 6 -19.15 12.61 16.92
CA LEU A 6 -17.81 12.06 16.72
C LEU A 6 -17.86 10.55 16.47
N ARG A 7 -18.63 9.77 17.24
CA ARG A 7 -18.82 8.33 16.99
C ARG A 7 -19.40 8.05 15.60
N LYS A 8 -20.44 8.79 15.18
CA LYS A 8 -21.01 8.66 13.82
C LYS A 8 -20.00 8.98 12.73
N LYS A 9 -19.21 10.04 12.93
CA LYS A 9 -18.15 10.44 12.00
C LYS A 9 -17.07 9.36 11.92
N GLN A 10 -16.60 8.88 13.07
CA GLN A 10 -15.57 7.86 13.21
C GLN A 10 -16.01 6.53 12.55
N ALA A 11 -17.26 6.09 12.77
CA ALA A 11 -17.81 4.92 12.08
C ALA A 11 -17.76 5.06 10.54
N GLY A 12 -18.11 6.24 10.02
CA GLY A 12 -18.03 6.53 8.58
C GLY A 12 -16.60 6.57 8.03
N TYR A 13 -15.59 6.86 8.86
CA TYR A 13 -14.18 6.75 8.50
C TYR A 13 -13.67 5.32 8.59
N LYS A 14 -14.00 4.58 9.66
CA LYS A 14 -13.69 3.14 9.83
C LYS A 14 -14.20 2.34 8.61
N ILE A 15 -15.45 2.55 8.18
CA ILE A 15 -16.01 1.90 6.97
C ILE A 15 -15.19 2.22 5.71
N ARG A 16 -14.75 3.48 5.55
CA ARG A 16 -13.94 3.87 4.39
C ARG A 16 -12.55 3.22 4.43
N LEU A 17 -11.91 3.18 5.59
CA LEU A 17 -10.62 2.49 5.76
C LEU A 17 -10.73 1.01 5.41
N LEU A 18 -11.74 0.32 5.94
CA LEU A 18 -11.97 -1.10 5.62
C LEU A 18 -12.12 -1.33 4.11
N LYS A 19 -12.80 -0.43 3.40
CA LYS A 19 -12.92 -0.52 1.94
C LYS A 19 -11.55 -0.39 1.25
N TRP A 20 -10.73 0.58 1.65
CA TRP A 20 -9.37 0.76 1.10
C TRP A 20 -8.46 -0.44 1.39
N MET A 21 -8.55 -0.98 2.60
CA MET A 21 -7.80 -2.17 3.01
C MET A 21 -8.16 -3.38 2.14
N GLN A 22 -9.44 -3.61 1.90
CA GLN A 22 -9.92 -4.67 1.00
C GLN A 22 -9.48 -4.43 -0.44
N GLU A 23 -9.52 -3.18 -0.93
CA GLU A 23 -9.05 -2.83 -2.27
C GLU A 23 -7.56 -3.14 -2.44
N ILE A 24 -6.72 -2.81 -1.45
CA ILE A 24 -5.29 -3.13 -1.48
C ILE A 24 -5.05 -4.64 -1.47
N ARG A 25 -5.75 -5.42 -0.63
CA ARG A 25 -5.67 -6.90 -0.66
C ARG A 25 -6.02 -7.44 -2.03
N GLN A 26 -7.09 -6.91 -2.64
CA GLN A 26 -7.55 -7.34 -3.95
C GLN A 26 -6.52 -7.01 -5.04
N LEU A 27 -5.96 -5.79 -5.03
CA LEU A 27 -4.91 -5.39 -5.97
C LEU A 27 -3.67 -6.30 -5.86
N CYS A 28 -3.26 -6.68 -4.66
CA CYS A 28 -2.15 -7.62 -4.46
C CYS A 28 -2.51 -9.03 -4.97
N THR A 29 -3.72 -9.51 -4.68
CA THR A 29 -4.21 -10.84 -5.11
C THR A 29 -4.36 -10.94 -6.63
N ASP A 30 -4.85 -9.89 -7.27
CA ASP A 30 -5.02 -9.79 -8.73
C ASP A 30 -3.70 -9.52 -9.46
N ASN A 31 -2.58 -9.46 -8.73
CA ASN A 31 -1.25 -9.15 -9.26
C ASN A 31 -1.24 -7.85 -10.09
N ALA A 32 -1.93 -6.83 -9.57
CA ALA A 32 -2.02 -5.51 -10.20
C ALA A 32 -0.64 -4.85 -10.32
N SER A 33 -0.54 -3.75 -11.06
CA SER A 33 0.73 -3.02 -11.14
C SER A 33 1.15 -2.47 -9.77
N ARG A 34 2.45 -2.51 -9.48
CA ARG A 34 3.01 -1.95 -8.24
C ARG A 34 2.69 -0.47 -8.06
N SER A 35 2.58 0.28 -9.16
CA SER A 35 2.17 1.68 -9.11
C SER A 35 0.75 1.84 -8.57
N MET A 36 -0.18 0.94 -8.93
CA MET A 36 -1.54 0.94 -8.39
C MET A 36 -1.54 0.59 -6.91
N VAL A 37 -0.82 -0.46 -6.50
CA VAL A 37 -0.71 -0.85 -5.08
C VAL A 37 -0.10 0.27 -4.24
N ARG A 38 0.99 0.90 -4.71
CA ARG A 38 1.63 2.03 -4.02
C ARG A 38 0.71 3.25 -3.91
N ASN A 39 -0.05 3.57 -4.96
CA ASN A 39 -0.99 4.69 -4.93
C ASN A 39 -2.15 4.44 -3.96
N ALA A 40 -2.69 3.21 -3.96
CA ALA A 40 -3.75 2.82 -3.03
C ALA A 40 -3.26 2.83 -1.57
N LEU A 41 -2.06 2.30 -1.31
CA LEU A 41 -1.43 2.33 0.01
C LEU A 41 -1.25 3.78 0.52
N LYS A 42 -0.74 4.68 -0.34
CA LYS A 42 -0.56 6.09 0.02
C LYS A 42 -1.88 6.79 0.39
N GLU A 43 -2.97 6.48 -0.30
CA GLU A 43 -4.28 7.07 0.03
C GLU A 43 -4.88 6.44 1.29
N LEU A 44 -4.65 5.14 1.56
CA LEU A 44 -4.99 4.50 2.83
C LEU A 44 -4.30 5.20 4.00
N GLU A 45 -2.98 5.37 3.95
CA GLU A 45 -2.18 6.04 4.99
C GLU A 45 -2.71 7.44 5.28
N LYS A 46 -2.91 8.24 4.23
CA LYS A 46 -3.46 9.59 4.34
C LYS A 46 -4.88 9.64 4.92
N GLN A 47 -5.72 8.63 4.65
CA GLN A 47 -7.02 8.56 5.31
C GLN A 47 -6.87 8.15 6.77
N PHE A 48 -5.94 7.24 7.09
CA PHE A 48 -5.69 6.79 8.44
C PHE A 48 -5.18 7.91 9.35
N ASP A 49 -4.27 8.77 8.87
CA ASP A 49 -3.83 9.99 9.58
C ASP A 49 -5.02 10.85 10.05
N LYS A 50 -6.04 11.00 9.19
CA LYS A 50 -7.25 11.76 9.55
C LYS A 50 -8.10 11.06 10.59
N VAL A 51 -8.10 9.72 10.61
CA VAL A 51 -8.83 8.95 11.62
C VAL A 51 -8.11 9.04 12.95
N GLN A 52 -6.78 9.00 12.98
CA GLN A 52 -5.99 9.22 14.20
C GLN A 52 -6.32 10.57 14.84
N LEU A 53 -6.33 11.66 14.06
CA LEU A 53 -6.71 12.98 14.59
C LEU A 53 -8.14 13.02 15.17
N LEU A 54 -9.08 12.32 14.54
CA LEU A 54 -10.46 12.23 15.03
C LEU A 54 -10.60 11.31 16.24
N GLN A 55 -9.74 10.31 16.35
CA GLN A 55 -9.64 9.41 17.48
C GLN A 55 -9.20 10.19 18.72
N GLU A 56 -8.14 11.00 18.59
CA GLU A 56 -7.66 11.86 19.69
C GLU A 56 -8.76 12.80 20.20
N GLU A 57 -9.49 13.49 19.30
CA GLU A 57 -10.60 14.38 19.70
C GLU A 57 -11.76 13.61 20.36
N LEU A 58 -12.02 12.37 19.95
CA LEU A 58 -13.03 11.52 20.55
C LEU A 58 -12.62 11.12 21.97
N GLU A 59 -11.39 10.64 22.16
CA GLU A 59 -10.84 10.16 23.42
C GLU A 59 -10.87 11.22 24.53
N GLU A 60 -10.57 12.49 24.20
CA GLU A 60 -10.66 13.62 25.15
C GLU A 60 -12.08 13.81 25.75
N GLY A 61 -13.11 13.35 25.04
CA GLY A 61 -14.51 13.52 25.43
C GLY A 61 -15.18 12.29 26.04
N LEU A 62 -14.47 11.16 26.17
CA LEU A 62 -15.02 9.90 26.65
C LEU A 62 -14.92 9.73 28.18
N SER A 63 -15.81 8.91 28.73
CA SER A 63 -15.67 8.40 30.10
C SER A 63 -14.55 7.36 30.15
N LEU A 64 -13.97 7.09 31.32
CA LEU A 64 -12.89 6.10 31.47
C LEU A 64 -13.27 4.70 30.94
N ASP A 65 -14.50 4.26 31.19
CA ASP A 65 -15.01 2.94 30.73
C ASP A 65 -15.18 2.90 29.20
N ASP A 66 -15.76 3.95 28.62
CA ASP A 66 -15.87 4.08 27.17
C ASP A 66 -14.51 4.23 26.48
N LEU A 67 -13.56 4.91 27.14
CA LEU A 67 -12.22 5.17 26.63
C LEU A 67 -11.41 3.89 26.49
N GLU A 68 -11.41 3.03 27.51
CA GLU A 68 -10.69 1.75 27.47
C GLU A 68 -11.16 0.90 26.28
N LYS A 69 -12.49 0.79 26.11
CA LYS A 69 -13.09 0.06 25.00
C LYS A 69 -12.71 0.67 23.65
N GLU A 70 -12.77 2.00 23.53
CA GLU A 70 -12.47 2.68 22.28
C GLU A 70 -11.00 2.54 21.88
N ILE A 71 -10.07 2.58 22.85
CA ILE A 71 -8.64 2.34 22.61
C ILE A 71 -8.39 0.90 22.13
N ASP A 72 -9.08 -0.09 22.70
CA ASP A 72 -8.94 -1.49 22.28
C ASP A 72 -9.45 -1.72 20.84
N GLU A 73 -10.62 -1.16 20.52
CA GLU A 73 -11.19 -1.19 19.17
C GLU A 73 -10.28 -0.47 18.15
N PHE A 74 -9.72 0.68 18.53
CA PHE A 74 -8.81 1.42 17.67
C PHE A 74 -7.51 0.65 17.43
N ARG A 75 -6.90 0.07 18.48
CA ARG A 75 -5.70 -0.78 18.34
C ARG A 75 -5.91 -1.96 17.40
N THR A 76 -7.09 -2.58 17.43
CA THR A 76 -7.43 -3.65 16.50
C THR A 76 -7.36 -3.16 15.05
N LEU A 77 -7.91 -1.98 14.77
CA LEU A 77 -7.83 -1.35 13.44
C LEU A 77 -6.38 -1.01 13.04
N GLU A 78 -5.57 -0.49 13.98
CA GLU A 78 -4.15 -0.21 13.72
C GLU A 78 -3.41 -1.48 13.29
N GLN A 79 -3.66 -2.59 13.98
CA GLN A 79 -3.06 -3.89 13.68
C GLN A 79 -3.45 -4.37 12.28
N GLU A 80 -4.73 -4.31 11.92
CA GLU A 80 -5.19 -4.71 10.59
C GLU A 80 -4.57 -3.83 9.49
N ILE A 81 -4.37 -2.53 9.73
CA ILE A 81 -3.71 -1.62 8.79
C ILE A 81 -2.23 -1.98 8.61
N LEU A 82 -1.53 -2.34 9.69
CA LEU A 82 -0.15 -2.80 9.63
C LEU A 82 -0.03 -4.09 8.81
N GLU A 83 -0.97 -5.04 8.94
CA GLU A 83 -0.99 -6.25 8.11
C GLU A 83 -1.16 -5.92 6.63
N ILE A 84 -2.07 -5.00 6.29
CA ILE A 84 -2.27 -4.53 4.90
C ILE A 84 -1.01 -3.89 4.34
N ARG A 85 -0.38 -3.04 5.15
CA ARG A 85 0.85 -2.35 4.77
C ARG A 85 1.97 -3.36 4.50
N SER A 86 2.17 -4.34 5.38
CA SER A 86 3.14 -5.43 5.15
C SER A 86 2.87 -6.13 3.82
N ILE A 87 1.63 -6.60 3.59
CA ILE A 87 1.26 -7.29 2.34
C ILE A 87 1.58 -6.43 1.11
N ALA A 88 1.25 -5.14 1.16
CA ALA A 88 1.49 -4.22 0.06
C ALA A 88 3.00 -3.94 -0.15
N GLU A 89 3.75 -3.78 0.93
CA GLU A 89 5.20 -3.58 0.91
C GLU A 89 5.92 -4.81 0.36
N ASP A 90 5.59 -6.01 0.85
CA ASP A 90 6.08 -7.30 0.34
C ASP A 90 5.79 -7.43 -1.17
N PHE A 91 4.56 -7.17 -1.62
CA PHE A 91 4.19 -7.21 -3.04
C PHE A 91 5.00 -6.23 -3.90
N ILE A 92 5.29 -5.04 -3.37
CA ILE A 92 6.10 -4.03 -4.06
C ILE A 92 7.58 -4.45 -4.10
N GLU A 93 8.07 -5.11 -3.05
CA GLU A 93 9.47 -5.50 -2.86
C GLU A 93 9.87 -6.81 -3.57
N GLU A 94 8.96 -7.78 -3.75
CA GLU A 94 9.19 -9.19 -4.19
C GLU A 94 9.97 -9.38 -5.52
N MET A 95 10.45 -8.31 -6.16
CA MET A 95 11.15 -8.34 -7.44
C MET A 95 12.43 -7.50 -7.50
N THR A 96 12.99 -7.08 -6.36
CA THR A 96 14.39 -6.63 -6.30
C THR A 96 15.37 -7.81 -6.41
N ASP A 97 14.99 -9.03 -6.05
CA ASP A 97 15.86 -10.21 -6.13
C ASP A 97 15.62 -11.11 -7.37
N GLY A 98 14.55 -10.88 -8.15
CA GLY A 98 14.05 -11.84 -9.14
C GLY A 98 13.88 -11.39 -10.59
N LYS A 99 14.35 -10.19 -11.01
CA LYS A 99 14.20 -9.76 -12.43
C LYS A 99 15.40 -9.03 -13.03
N LYS A 100 16.54 -9.72 -13.09
CA LYS A 100 17.27 -9.86 -14.37
C LYS A 100 16.58 -10.96 -15.20
N ALA A 101 15.37 -10.71 -15.68
CA ALA A 101 14.80 -11.54 -16.74
C ALA A 101 14.74 -10.66 -17.99
N GLU A 102 15.71 -10.92 -18.85
CA GLU A 102 15.69 -10.72 -20.31
C GLU A 102 14.47 -9.95 -20.83
N ILE A 103 14.70 -8.69 -21.16
CA ILE A 103 14.00 -8.10 -22.29
C ILE A 103 14.77 -8.57 -23.53
N VAL A 104 14.64 -9.84 -23.92
CA VAL A 104 14.92 -10.26 -25.30
C VAL A 104 13.89 -9.56 -26.17
N LYS A 105 14.22 -8.35 -26.64
CA LYS A 105 13.63 -7.81 -27.85
C LYS A 105 14.30 -8.48 -29.03
N ASN A 106 13.90 -9.71 -29.34
CA ASN A 106 14.03 -10.20 -30.71
C ASN A 106 12.99 -9.46 -31.54
N GLY A 107 13.46 -8.46 -32.28
CA GLY A 107 12.63 -7.60 -33.11
C GLY A 107 13.46 -6.65 -33.96
N SER A 108 14.14 -7.23 -34.95
CA SER A 108 14.48 -6.63 -36.25
C SER A 108 15.65 -5.63 -36.35
N ASP A 109 16.73 -6.15 -36.93
CA ASP A 109 17.47 -5.64 -38.10
C ASP A 109 17.91 -4.16 -38.14
N VAL A 110 19.19 -3.89 -37.88
CA VAL A 110 20.02 -3.02 -38.75
C VAL A 110 21.49 -3.49 -38.68
N ASN A 111 21.95 -3.93 -39.85
CA ASN A 111 23.33 -4.17 -40.29
C ASN A 111 24.38 -3.21 -39.68
N VAL A 112 25.33 -3.73 -38.89
CA VAL A 112 26.62 -3.07 -38.65
C VAL A 112 27.73 -3.95 -39.24
N SER A 113 28.22 -3.52 -40.40
CA SER A 113 29.43 -4.09 -41.01
C SER A 113 30.64 -3.74 -40.15
N VAL A 114 31.07 -4.68 -39.31
CA VAL A 114 32.39 -4.61 -38.66
C VAL A 114 33.42 -5.10 -39.66
N ARG A 115 34.11 -4.17 -40.33
CA ARG A 115 35.35 -4.49 -41.07
C ARG A 115 36.38 -5.01 -40.07
N LEU A 116 36.66 -6.31 -40.11
CA LEU A 116 37.79 -6.90 -39.38
C LEU A 116 39.10 -6.54 -40.12
N PRO A 117 40.15 -6.08 -39.42
CA PRO A 117 41.47 -5.94 -40.01
C PRO A 117 42.03 -7.34 -40.36
N ARG A 118 42.51 -7.49 -41.60
CA ARG A 118 43.18 -8.71 -42.07
C ARG A 118 44.47 -8.88 -41.27
N HIS A 119 44.59 -9.99 -40.54
CA HIS A 119 45.89 -10.48 -40.10
C HIS A 119 46.48 -11.27 -41.27
N GLU A 120 47.56 -10.74 -41.84
CA GLU A 120 48.44 -11.51 -42.70
C GLU A 120 49.43 -12.27 -41.82
N LEU A 121 49.43 -13.59 -41.96
CA LEU A 121 50.52 -14.49 -41.57
C LEU A 121 50.66 -15.50 -42.72
N PRO A 122 51.87 -16.00 -43.06
CA PRO A 122 53.15 -15.88 -42.35
C PRO A 122 54.16 -14.89 -42.99
#